data_AF-A0A7G9FJB3-F1
#
_entry.id   AF-A0A7G9FJB3-F1
#
_cell.length_a   1.000
_cell.length_b   1.000
_cell.length_c   1.000
_cell.angle_alpha   90.00
_cell.angle_beta   90.00
_cell.angle_gamma   90.00
#
_symmetry.space_group_name_H-M   'P 1'
#
loop_
_entity.id
_entity.type
_entity.pdbx_description
1 polymer ?
#
loop_
_entity_poly.entity_id
_entity_poly.type
_entity_poly.pdbx_seq_one_letter_code
_entity_poly.pdbx_strand_id
1 'polypeptide(L)'
;MEGKMTKIEKIMAICSLLILITAIIVRGVIGVNDSGVLVILSFTGLLMWLIFLICAFFPSDWRMTEKQKAKIMNRVEYQNKYRRTLIIIDTILAVIFAVMIMTLG
;
A
#
# COMPACT_ATOMS: atom_id res chain seq x y z
N MET A 1 -16.18 -6.18 -18.14
CA MET A 1 -14.79 -6.66 -18.08
C MET A 1 -14.17 -6.12 -16.81
N GLU A 2 -13.87 -6.99 -15.85
CA GLU A 2 -13.23 -6.61 -14.57
C GLU A 2 -11.94 -5.84 -14.86
N GLY A 3 -11.81 -4.64 -14.29
CA GLY A 3 -10.61 -3.82 -14.42
C GLY A 3 -9.43 -4.52 -13.76
N LYS A 4 -8.74 -5.38 -14.53
CA LYS A 4 -7.49 -6.02 -14.14
C LYS A 4 -6.46 -4.94 -13.83
N MET A 5 -5.82 -5.06 -12.66
CA MET A 5 -4.72 -4.20 -12.23
C MET A 5 -3.68 -4.10 -13.34
N THR A 6 -3.36 -2.87 -13.73
CA THR A 6 -2.40 -2.59 -14.81
C THR A 6 -1.01 -3.07 -14.42
N LYS A 7 -0.13 -3.31 -15.40
CA LYS A 7 1.25 -3.75 -15.13
C LYS A 7 2.01 -2.77 -14.23
N ILE A 8 1.77 -1.46 -14.40
CA ILE A 8 2.44 -0.40 -13.63
C ILE A 8 2.01 -0.43 -12.16
N GLU A 9 0.71 -0.58 -11.91
CA GLU A 9 0.15 -0.70 -10.56
C GLU A 9 0.70 -1.90 -9.79
N LYS A 10 0.88 -3.04 -10.47
CA LYS A 10 1.52 -4.23 -9.88
C LYS A 10 2.99 -3.97 -9.56
N ILE A 11 3.72 -3.33 -10.48
CA ILE A 11 5.13 -2.99 -10.27
C ILE A 11 5.27 -2.06 -9.06
N MET A 12 4.43 -1.02 -8.94
CA MET A 12 4.48 -0.10 -7.79
C MET A 12 4.19 -0.81 -6.46
N ALA A 13 3.21 -1.70 -6.40
CA ALA A 13 2.92 -2.48 -5.19
C ALA A 13 4.06 -3.45 -4.82
N ILE A 14 4.78 -3.98 -5.80
CA ILE A 14 5.98 -4.80 -5.56
C ILE A 14 7.14 -3.91 -5.08
N CYS A 15 7.32 -2.73 -5.68
CA CYS A 15 8.34 -1.78 -5.26
C CYS A 15 8.11 -1.31 -3.82
N SER A 16 6.87 -1.03 -3.40
CA SER A 16 6.56 -0.64 -2.03
C SER A 16 6.92 -1.75 -1.02
N LEU A 17 6.63 -3.00 -1.36
CA LEU A 17 7.04 -4.16 -0.56
C LEU A 17 8.57 -4.30 -0.47
N LEU A 18 9.27 -4.16 -1.60
CA LEU A 18 10.73 -4.26 -1.64
C LEU A 18 11.39 -3.18 -0.77
N ILE A 19 10.88 -1.94 -0.82
CA ILE A 19 11.38 -0.84 0.01
C ILE A 19 11.25 -1.19 1.51
N LEU A 20 10.09 -1.69 1.93
CA LEU A 20 9.87 -2.10 3.32
C LEU A 20 10.81 -3.24 3.74
N ILE A 21 10.92 -4.30 2.94
CA ILE A 21 11.79 -5.45 3.23
C ILE A 21 13.25 -5.01 3.31
N THR A 22 13.72 -4.20 2.36
CA THR A 22 15.09 -3.69 2.37
C THR A 22 15.36 -2.86 3.63
N ALA A 23 14.46 -1.96 4.03
CA ALA A 23 14.62 -1.18 5.25
C ALA A 23 14.71 -2.06 6.51
N ILE A 24 13.84 -3.08 6.61
CA ILE A 24 13.81 -4.03 7.72
C ILE A 24 15.13 -4.82 7.79
N ILE A 25 15.61 -5.34 6.67
CA ILE A 25 16.87 -6.12 6.61
C ILE A 25 18.07 -5.24 6.94
N VAL A 26 18.17 -4.06 6.31
CA VAL A 26 19.28 -3.13 6.53
C VAL A 26 19.36 -2.76 8.00
N ARG A 27 18.22 -2.44 8.63
CA ARG A 27 18.21 -2.10 10.05
C ARG A 27 18.50 -3.30 10.96
N GLY A 28 17.94 -4.46 10.65
CA GLY A 28 18.21 -5.70 11.38
C GLY A 28 19.68 -6.14 11.34
N VAL A 29 20.41 -5.81 10.27
CA VAL A 29 21.84 -6.12 10.12
C VAL A 29 22.74 -5.06 10.77
N ILE A 30 22.41 -3.77 10.67
CA ILE A 30 23.32 -2.67 11.05
C ILE A 30 23.32 -2.38 12.57
N GLY A 31 22.31 -2.80 13.32
CA GLY A 31 22.39 -2.75 14.78
C GLY A 31 21.07 -2.41 15.44
N VAL A 32 20.58 -3.36 16.23
CA VAL A 32 19.34 -3.26 16.98
C VAL A 32 19.62 -2.51 18.28
N ASN A 33 19.41 -1.20 18.29
CA ASN A 33 19.51 -0.39 19.50
C ASN A 33 18.25 -0.53 20.37
N ASP A 34 17.09 -0.85 19.76
CA ASP A 34 15.82 -1.06 20.45
C ASP A 34 14.90 -2.06 19.70
N SER A 35 15.12 -3.35 19.94
CA SER A 35 14.53 -4.48 19.19
C SER A 35 13.00 -4.44 19.12
N GLY A 36 12.35 -3.90 20.15
CA GLY A 36 10.89 -3.83 20.22
C GLY A 36 10.32 -2.85 19.20
N VAL A 37 10.93 -1.68 19.02
CA VAL A 37 10.46 -0.65 18.09
C VAL A 37 10.59 -1.12 16.64
N LEU A 38 11.71 -1.76 16.29
CA LEU A 38 11.92 -2.35 14.97
C LEU A 38 10.82 -3.38 14.64
N VAL A 39 10.52 -4.29 15.55
CA VAL A 39 9.50 -5.34 15.33
C VAL A 39 8.11 -4.74 15.16
N ILE A 40 7.72 -3.78 16.01
CA ILE A 40 6.40 -3.14 15.94
C ILE A 40 6.24 -2.33 14.64
N LEU A 41 7.25 -1.55 14.26
CA LEU A 41 7.21 -0.76 13.02
C LEU A 41 7.20 -1.65 11.78
N SER A 42 7.98 -2.73 11.78
CA SER A 42 8.01 -3.71 10.69
C SER A 42 6.65 -4.39 10.51
N PHE A 43 6.06 -4.85 11.61
CA PHE A 43 4.76 -5.50 11.58
C PHE A 43 3.66 -4.54 11.13
N THR A 44 3.67 -3.31 11.65
CA THR A 44 2.69 -2.28 11.28
C THR A 44 2.81 -1.88 9.81
N GLY A 45 4.03 -1.69 9.31
CA GLY A 45 4.28 -1.36 7.90
C GLY A 45 3.81 -2.46 6.95
N LEU A 46 4.11 -3.72 7.25
CA LEU A 46 3.67 -4.88 6.45
C LEU A 46 2.16 -5.09 6.50
N LEU A 47 1.55 -4.93 7.67
CA LEU A 47 0.10 -5.08 7.84
C LEU A 47 -0.66 -3.98 7.10
N MET A 48 -0.15 -2.74 7.14
CA MET A 48 -0.71 -1.62 6.39
C MET A 48 -0.60 -1.87 4.87
N TRP A 49 0.57 -2.27 4.38
CA TRP A 49 0.76 -2.65 2.97
C TRP A 49 -0.25 -3.71 2.51
N LEU A 50 -0.46 -4.75 3.32
CA LEU A 50 -1.43 -5.80 3.03
C LEU A 50 -2.86 -5.26 2.95
N ILE A 51 -3.28 -4.40 3.87
CA ILE A 51 -4.61 -3.78 3.87
C ILE A 51 -4.82 -2.96 2.60
N PHE A 52 -3.85 -2.10 2.24
CA PHE A 52 -3.96 -1.28 1.04
C PHE A 52 -3.98 -2.11 -0.24
N LEU A 53 -3.22 -3.21 -0.30
CA LEU A 53 -3.24 -4.14 -1.42
C LEU A 53 -4.60 -4.82 -1.58
N ILE A 54 -5.20 -5.28 -0.48
CA ILE A 54 -6.56 -5.85 -0.49
C ILE A 54 -7.58 -4.78 -0.90
N CYS A 55 -7.49 -3.57 -0.35
CA CYS A 55 -8.37 -2.45 -0.72
C CYS A 55 -8.25 -2.05 -2.19
N ALA A 56 -7.07 -2.14 -2.77
CA ALA A 56 -6.83 -1.90 -4.19
C ALA A 56 -7.41 -3.02 -5.07
N PHE A 57 -7.52 -4.25 -4.54
CA PHE A 57 -8.15 -5.37 -5.24
C PHE A 57 -9.68 -5.28 -5.23
N PHE A 58 -10.27 -4.84 -4.11
CA PHE A 58 -11.72 -4.68 -3.97
C PHE A 58 -12.28 -3.56 -4.87
N PRO A 59 -13.50 -3.73 -5.41
CA PRO A 59 -14.15 -2.72 -6.24
C PRO A 59 -14.50 -1.48 -5.42
N SER A 60 -14.33 -0.30 -6.02
CA SER A 60 -14.70 1.00 -5.44
C SER A 60 -16.17 1.09 -5.05
N ASP A 61 -17.01 0.27 -5.68
CA ASP A 61 -18.47 0.31 -5.56
C ASP A 61 -18.99 -0.39 -4.30
N TRP A 62 -18.12 -1.06 -3.51
CA TRP A 62 -18.54 -1.91 -2.38
C TRP A 62 -19.19 -1.15 -1.22
N ARG A 63 -18.92 0.16 -1.09
CA ARG A 63 -19.53 1.06 -0.09
C ARG A 63 -20.45 2.13 -0.69
N MET A 64 -20.65 2.14 -2.01
CA MET A 64 -21.48 3.16 -2.66
C MET A 64 -22.96 2.78 -2.67
N THR A 65 -23.82 3.75 -2.37
CA THR A 65 -25.27 3.60 -2.54
C THR A 65 -25.65 3.63 -4.02
N GLU A 66 -26.76 3.00 -4.43
CA GLU A 66 -27.24 3.00 -5.82
C GLU A 66 -27.36 4.42 -6.44
N LYS A 67 -27.75 5.42 -5.65
CA LYS A 67 -27.78 6.83 -6.07
C LYS A 67 -26.41 7.41 -6.41
N GLN A 68 -25.34 6.95 -5.75
CA GLN A 68 -23.97 7.36 -6.03
C GLN A 68 -23.42 6.63 -7.26
N LYS A 69 -23.74 5.34 -7.40
CA LYS A 69 -23.39 4.55 -8.59
C LYS A 69 -24.00 5.13 -9.87
N ALA A 70 -25.22 5.68 -9.79
CA ALA A 70 -25.90 6.33 -10.91
C ALA A 70 -25.23 7.64 -11.36
N LYS A 71 -24.43 8.30 -10.51
CA LYS A 71 -23.67 9.51 -10.88
C LYS A 71 -22.36 9.19 -11.60
N ILE A 72 -21.92 7.93 -11.62
CA ILE A 72 -20.66 7.53 -12.24
C ILE A 72 -20.91 7.26 -13.72
N MET A 73 -20.46 8.20 -14.55
CA MET A 73 -20.60 8.12 -16.01
C MET A 73 -19.80 6.95 -16.60
N ASN A 74 -18.62 6.64 -16.05
CA ASN A 74 -17.78 5.52 -16.47
C ASN A 74 -17.20 4.75 -15.26
N ARG A 75 -17.77 3.58 -14.96
CA ARG A 75 -17.35 2.77 -13.80
C ARG A 75 -15.93 2.25 -13.90
N VAL A 76 -15.46 1.92 -15.10
CA VAL A 76 -14.12 1.34 -15.31
C VAL A 76 -13.05 2.39 -15.04
N GLU A 77 -13.25 3.61 -15.54
CA GLU A 77 -12.34 4.73 -15.29
C GLU A 77 -12.33 5.13 -13.81
N TYR A 78 -13.49 5.14 -13.16
CA TYR A 78 -13.61 5.43 -11.75
C TYR A 78 -12.86 4.40 -10.89
N GLN A 79 -13.03 3.10 -11.19
CA GLN A 79 -12.31 2.03 -10.49
C GLN A 79 -10.79 2.12 -10.70
N ASN A 80 -10.35 2.45 -11.92
CA ASN A 80 -8.92 2.64 -12.21
C ASN A 80 -8.35 3.84 -11.45
N LYS A 81 -9.08 4.96 -11.36
CA LYS A 81 -8.65 6.14 -10.60
C LYS A 81 -8.57 5.83 -9.10
N TYR A 82 -9.55 5.10 -8.56
CA TYR A 82 -9.54 4.63 -7.17
C TYR A 82 -8.34 3.73 -6.86
N ARG A 83 -8.13 2.69 -7.68
CA ARG A 83 -7.02 1.76 -7.56
C ARG A 83 -5.66 2.48 -7.62
N ARG A 84 -5.48 3.35 -8.60
CA ARG A 84 -4.25 4.16 -8.75
C ARG A 84 -3.99 5.03 -7.54
N THR A 85 -5.03 5.67 -7.01
CA THR A 85 -4.91 6.53 -5.81
C THR A 85 -4.44 5.73 -4.60
N LEU A 86 -5.02 4.55 -4.36
CA LEU A 86 -4.62 3.70 -3.24
C LEU A 86 -3.16 3.24 -3.34
N ILE A 87 -2.70 2.86 -4.52
CA ILE A 87 -1.32 2.38 -4.70
C ILE A 87 -0.30 3.51 -4.54
N ILE A 88 -0.64 4.73 -4.98
CA ILE A 88 0.21 5.90 -4.74
C ILE A 88 0.31 6.18 -3.24
N ILE A 89 -0.81 6.14 -2.52
CA ILE A 89 -0.84 6.34 -1.06
C ILE A 89 0.00 5.25 -0.36
N ASP A 90 -0.17 3.99 -0.74
CA ASP A 90 0.61 2.85 -0.23
C ASP A 90 2.12 3.08 -0.44
N THR A 91 2.51 3.49 -1.64
CA THR A 91 3.93 3.73 -1.98
C THR A 91 4.52 4.85 -1.11
N ILE A 92 3.80 5.97 -0.93
CA ILE A 92 4.24 7.08 -0.09
C ILE A 92 4.38 6.63 1.36
N LEU A 93 3.38 5.92 1.88
CA LEU A 93 3.41 5.41 3.24
C LEU A 93 4.54 4.39 3.45
N ALA A 94 4.81 3.52 2.47
CA ALA A 94 5.93 2.58 2.53
C ALA A 94 7.28 3.29 2.65
N VAL A 95 7.48 4.41 1.94
CA VAL A 95 8.67 5.26 2.09
C VAL A 95 8.74 5.88 3.48
N ILE A 96 7.63 6.41 4.00
CA ILE A 96 7.58 6.98 5.36
C ILE A 96 7.96 5.91 6.41
N PHE A 97 7.38 4.71 6.31
CA PHE A 97 7.70 3.60 7.21
C PHE A 97 9.15 3.15 7.08
N ALA A 98 9.69 3.08 5.86
CA ALA A 98 11.10 2.77 5.66
C ALA A 98 12.02 3.80 6.32
N VAL A 99 11.72 5.10 6.20
CA VAL A 99 12.45 6.16 6.91
C VAL A 99 12.33 5.99 8.43
N MET A 100 11.12 5.76 8.95
CA MET A 100 10.90 5.54 10.38
C MET A 100 11.68 4.33 10.91
N ILE A 101 11.69 3.22 10.18
CA ILE A 101 12.47 2.02 10.52
C ILE A 101 13.96 2.36 10.56
N MET A 102 14.46 3.14 9.60
CA MET A 102 15.87 3.51 9.53
C MET A 102 16.29 4.51 10.62
N THR A 103 15.39 5.37 11.09
CA THR A 103 15.70 6.41 12.10
C THR A 103 15.38 6.02 13.54
N LEU A 104 14.30 5.25 13.74
CA LEU A 104 13.74 4.94 15.07
C LEU A 104 13.89 3.46 15.47
N GLY A 105 14.04 2.56 14.49
CA GLY A 105 14.20 1.12 14.73
C GLY A 105 15.65 0.70 14.96
#